data_AF-A0A8T5N2D3-F1
#
_entry.id   AF-A0A8T5N2D3-F1
#
_cell.length_a   1.000
_cell.length_b   1.000
_cell.length_c   1.000
_cell.angle_alpha   90.00
_cell.angle_beta   90.00
_cell.angle_gamma   90.00
#
_symmetry.space_group_name_H-M   'P 1'
#
loop_
_entity.id
_entity.type
_entity.pdbx_description
1 polymer ?
#
loop_
_entity_poly.entity_id
_entity_poly.type
_entity_poly.pdbx_seq_one_letter_code
_entity_poly.pdbx_strand_id
1 'polypeptide(L)'
;MKKQINKIVYLTIDDAPTKNFKEKINFLYKNSIPAIFFCIGKKMKNFETDLIYAVKKGFIIGNHSFNHLYFSDLSIKNCFTEIKKTDKIIDKIYKKAGIQRPTKLFRFPYLDKGGHENSKAYENNWLKYAKLNKKQKIQGFLKELGYAQPNFKCITLKWFNKLKLLKDNDIFMTFDQMEYWLDDAHAPYGLSKEKTIMDRIDEDYPEQGRSLNYQKTSDIIMIHDMEHTNKLFFKIIKKYIKKRFIFKLPKFN
;
A
#
# COMPACT_ATOMS: atom_id res chain seq x y z
N MET A 1 8.59 -32.11 16.81
CA MET A 1 7.64 -31.15 16.18
C MET A 1 8.44 -30.01 15.57
N LYS A 2 8.33 -29.73 14.26
CA LYS A 2 9.04 -28.59 13.64
C LYS A 2 8.47 -27.30 14.23
N LYS A 3 9.30 -26.46 14.84
CA LYS A 3 8.93 -25.14 15.37
C LYS A 3 8.36 -24.32 14.19
N GLN A 4 7.06 -24.10 14.17
CA GLN A 4 6.41 -23.32 13.12
C GLN A 4 6.90 -21.87 13.28
N ILE A 5 7.79 -21.45 12.38
CA ILE A 5 8.25 -20.06 12.33
C ILE A 5 7.06 -19.26 11.81
N ASN A 6 6.57 -18.31 12.61
CA ASN A 6 5.49 -17.43 12.18
C ASN A 6 6.08 -16.36 11.24
N LYS A 7 5.44 -16.21 10.08
CA LYS A 7 5.86 -15.28 9.03
C LYS A 7 5.61 -13.83 9.43
N ILE A 8 6.59 -12.96 9.19
CA ILE A 8 6.44 -11.51 9.38
C ILE A 8 5.78 -10.90 8.14
N VAL A 9 4.77 -10.05 8.37
CA VAL A 9 4.09 -9.31 7.32
C VAL A 9 3.93 -7.83 7.71
N TYR A 10 3.99 -6.96 6.72
CA TYR A 10 3.77 -5.53 6.83
C TYR A 10 2.46 -5.20 6.12
N LEU A 11 1.41 -4.92 6.88
CA LEU A 11 0.10 -4.63 6.31
C LEU A 11 0.06 -3.18 5.83
N THR A 12 -0.27 -3.01 4.54
CA THR A 12 -0.50 -1.71 3.92
C THR A 12 -1.87 -1.69 3.25
N ILE A 13 -2.57 -0.56 3.39
CA ILE A 13 -3.97 -0.41 2.98
C ILE A 13 -4.08 0.83 2.10
N ASP A 14 -4.34 0.64 0.82
CA ASP A 14 -4.43 1.70 -0.18
C ASP A 14 -5.85 2.26 -0.26
N ASP A 15 -6.02 3.33 -1.05
CA ASP A 15 -7.29 3.99 -1.36
C ASP A 15 -8.11 4.58 -0.22
N ALA A 16 -7.58 4.52 1.01
CA ALA A 16 -8.21 5.07 2.19
C ALA A 16 -8.38 6.60 2.10
N PRO A 17 -9.26 7.21 2.91
CA PRO A 17 -10.32 6.58 3.70
C PRO A 17 -11.63 6.39 2.90
N THR A 18 -12.47 5.44 3.31
CA THR A 18 -13.89 5.33 2.90
C THR A 18 -14.86 5.38 4.08
N LYS A 19 -16.17 5.29 3.81
CA LYS A 19 -17.24 5.41 4.82
C LYS A 19 -17.03 4.53 6.08
N ASN A 20 -16.46 3.33 5.94
CA ASN A 20 -16.23 2.39 7.05
C ASN A 20 -14.83 2.52 7.68
N PHE A 21 -14.07 3.58 7.37
CA PHE A 21 -12.68 3.73 7.81
C PHE A 21 -12.52 3.60 9.33
N LYS A 22 -13.32 4.31 10.14
CA LYS A 22 -13.27 4.20 11.62
C LYS A 22 -13.51 2.77 12.13
N GLU A 23 -14.40 2.04 11.48
CA GLU A 23 -14.72 0.66 11.83
C GLU A 23 -13.53 -0.28 11.54
N LYS A 24 -12.83 -0.06 10.41
CA LYS A 24 -11.59 -0.75 10.06
C LYS A 24 -10.47 -0.43 11.07
N ILE A 25 -10.32 0.83 11.47
CA ILE A 25 -9.36 1.25 12.51
C ILE A 25 -9.64 0.51 13.84
N ASN A 26 -10.90 0.51 14.30
CA ASN A 26 -11.28 -0.18 15.53
C ASN A 26 -10.99 -1.68 15.46
N PHE A 27 -11.29 -2.30 14.33
CA PHE A 27 -11.05 -3.73 14.13
C PHE A 27 -9.55 -4.07 14.17
N LEU A 28 -8.72 -3.33 13.44
CA LEU A 28 -7.26 -3.54 13.45
C LEU A 28 -6.68 -3.27 14.85
N TYR A 29 -7.10 -2.20 15.51
CA TYR A 29 -6.64 -1.84 16.86
C TYR A 29 -6.99 -2.91 17.88
N LYS A 30 -8.24 -3.40 17.89
CA LYS A 30 -8.69 -4.48 18.78
C LYS A 30 -7.89 -5.77 18.61
N ASN A 31 -7.43 -6.05 17.38
CA ASN A 31 -6.61 -7.23 17.08
C ASN A 31 -5.09 -6.96 17.19
N SER A 32 -4.67 -5.78 17.67
CA SER A 32 -3.26 -5.38 17.77
C SER A 32 -2.51 -5.49 16.44
N ILE A 33 -3.17 -5.15 15.33
CA ILE A 33 -2.59 -5.21 13.99
C ILE A 33 -2.10 -3.81 13.59
N PRO A 34 -0.77 -3.56 13.57
CA PRO A 34 -0.24 -2.35 12.97
C PRO A 34 -0.49 -2.32 11.46
N ALA A 35 -0.76 -1.15 10.91
CA ALA A 35 -0.92 -0.95 9.48
C ALA A 35 -0.46 0.45 9.03
N ILE A 36 -0.10 0.55 7.76
CA ILE A 36 0.12 1.82 7.05
C ILE A 36 -1.07 2.02 6.10
N PHE A 37 -1.77 3.14 6.22
CA PHE A 37 -2.83 3.54 5.28
C PHE A 37 -2.28 4.54 4.27
N PHE A 38 -2.32 4.21 2.99
CA PHE A 38 -2.02 5.16 1.93
C PHE A 38 -3.30 5.89 1.53
N CYS A 39 -3.40 7.15 1.96
CA CYS A 39 -4.63 7.92 1.82
C CYS A 39 -4.64 8.83 0.59
N ILE A 40 -5.78 8.85 -0.10
CA ILE A 40 -6.01 9.73 -1.25
C ILE A 40 -6.39 11.13 -0.75
N GLY A 41 -5.63 12.14 -1.17
CA GLY A 41 -5.78 13.54 -0.75
C GLY A 41 -7.20 14.10 -0.85
N LYS A 42 -7.89 13.86 -1.96
CA LYS A 42 -9.25 14.36 -2.18
C LYS A 42 -10.27 13.78 -1.18
N LYS A 43 -10.10 12.52 -0.76
CA LYS A 43 -11.00 11.83 0.16
C LYS A 43 -10.82 12.33 1.60
N MET A 44 -9.59 12.59 2.02
CA MET A 44 -9.25 12.91 3.42
C MET A 44 -10.02 14.10 4.02
N LYS A 45 -10.44 15.07 3.20
CA LYS A 45 -11.20 16.24 3.69
C LYS A 45 -12.50 15.83 4.40
N ASN A 46 -13.15 14.77 3.95
CA ASN A 46 -14.43 14.29 4.49
C ASN A 46 -14.27 13.36 5.70
N PHE A 47 -13.03 13.01 6.06
CA PHE A 47 -12.70 12.02 7.09
C PHE A 47 -11.66 12.53 8.09
N GLU A 48 -11.55 13.86 8.24
CA GLU A 48 -10.53 14.49 9.09
C GLU A 48 -10.57 13.96 10.54
N THR A 49 -11.77 13.81 11.12
CA THR A 49 -11.96 13.28 12.47
C THR A 49 -11.49 11.83 12.61
N ASP A 50 -11.80 10.98 11.64
CA ASP A 50 -11.43 9.56 11.68
C ASP A 50 -9.94 9.34 11.39
N LEU A 51 -9.32 10.17 10.55
CA LEU A 51 -7.87 10.17 10.33
C LEU A 51 -7.10 10.61 11.57
N ILE A 52 -7.56 11.66 12.27
CA ILE A 52 -6.99 12.06 13.56
C ILE A 52 -7.11 10.91 14.56
N TYR A 53 -8.27 10.23 14.59
CA TYR A 53 -8.48 9.07 15.44
C TYR A 53 -7.51 7.92 15.10
N ALA A 54 -7.32 7.61 13.82
CA ALA A 54 -6.37 6.58 13.36
C ALA A 54 -4.93 6.87 13.82
N VAL A 55 -4.46 8.11 13.64
CA VAL A 55 -3.12 8.54 14.10
C VAL A 55 -2.98 8.41 15.61
N LYS A 56 -3.99 8.84 16.39
CA LYS A 56 -4.00 8.67 17.86
C LYS A 56 -4.01 7.21 18.30
N LYS A 57 -4.45 6.29 17.45
CA LYS A 57 -4.43 4.84 17.68
C LYS A 57 -3.14 4.17 17.21
N GLY A 58 -2.16 4.94 16.72
CA GLY A 58 -0.84 4.45 16.31
C GLY A 58 -0.76 3.95 14.86
N PHE A 59 -1.80 4.18 14.05
CA PHE A 59 -1.73 3.89 12.61
C PHE A 59 -0.96 4.96 11.86
N ILE A 60 -0.25 4.56 10.81
CA ILE A 60 0.56 5.47 9.99
C ILE A 60 -0.23 5.89 8.76
N ILE A 61 -0.36 7.20 8.55
CA ILE A 61 -0.93 7.75 7.31
C ILE A 61 0.19 8.08 6.32
N GLY A 62 0.19 7.36 5.20
CA GLY A 62 1.00 7.58 4.00
C GLY A 62 0.24 8.35 2.92
N ASN A 63 0.99 8.84 1.94
CA ASN A 63 0.49 9.65 0.83
C ASN A 63 0.22 8.76 -0.40
N HIS A 64 -1.01 8.84 -0.93
CA HIS A 64 -1.43 8.10 -2.13
C HIS A 64 -1.86 9.02 -3.28
N SER A 65 -1.17 10.16 -3.43
CA SER A 65 -1.53 11.26 -4.34
C SER A 65 -2.87 11.93 -4.00
N PHE A 66 -3.19 13.02 -4.70
CA PHE A 66 -4.36 13.81 -4.36
C PHE A 66 -5.62 13.29 -5.07
N ASN A 67 -5.52 13.01 -6.37
CA ASN A 67 -6.62 12.62 -7.23
C ASN A 67 -6.65 11.14 -7.60
N HIS A 68 -5.58 10.38 -7.31
CA HIS A 68 -5.43 8.97 -7.68
C HIS A 68 -5.38 8.74 -9.21
N LEU A 69 -4.53 9.52 -9.88
CA LEU A 69 -4.31 9.44 -11.33
C LEU A 69 -3.04 8.64 -11.63
N TYR A 70 -2.98 8.01 -12.81
CA TYR A 70 -1.75 7.42 -13.34
C TYR A 70 -0.67 8.49 -13.49
N PHE A 71 0.48 8.30 -12.86
CA PHE A 71 1.57 9.27 -12.91
C PHE A 71 2.21 9.33 -14.30
N SER A 72 2.09 8.31 -15.14
CA SER A 72 2.53 8.28 -16.53
C SER A 72 1.80 9.34 -17.36
N ASP A 73 0.51 9.56 -17.09
CA ASP A 73 -0.33 10.51 -17.83
C ASP A 73 -0.15 11.96 -17.38
N LEU A 74 0.42 12.17 -16.19
CA LEU A 74 0.61 13.51 -15.65
C LEU A 74 1.84 14.20 -16.21
N SER A 75 1.80 15.53 -16.34
CA SER A 75 3.04 16.30 -16.45
C SER A 75 3.84 16.20 -15.15
N ILE A 76 5.16 16.39 -15.22
CA ILE A 76 6.02 16.34 -14.00
C ILE A 76 5.58 17.35 -12.93
N LYS A 77 5.14 18.54 -13.35
CA LYS A 77 4.58 19.58 -12.46
C LYS A 77 3.31 19.11 -11.76
N ASN A 78 2.46 18.37 -12.47
CA ASN A 78 1.23 17.80 -11.90
C ASN A 78 1.56 16.67 -10.92
N CYS A 79 2.51 15.78 -11.22
CA CYS A 79 3.00 14.78 -10.26
C CYS A 79 3.44 15.44 -8.93
N PHE A 80 4.21 16.52 -9.00
CA PHE A 80 4.67 17.24 -7.81
C PHE A 80 3.52 17.89 -7.04
N THR A 81 2.53 18.40 -7.76
CA THR A 81 1.33 19.01 -7.18
C THR A 81 0.48 17.98 -6.44
N GLU A 82 0.29 16.79 -7.01
CA GLU A 82 -0.43 15.67 -6.40
C GLU A 82 0.19 15.25 -5.06
N ILE A 83 1.53 15.13 -5.02
CA ILE A 83 2.27 14.77 -3.81
C ILE A 83 2.15 15.88 -2.76
N LYS A 84 2.48 17.13 -3.11
CA LYS A 84 2.51 18.27 -2.18
C LYS A 84 1.14 18.59 -1.59
N LYS A 85 0.06 18.54 -2.39
CA LYS A 85 -1.30 18.79 -1.90
C LYS A 85 -1.71 17.79 -0.84
N THR A 86 -1.38 16.52 -1.06
CA THR A 86 -1.70 15.44 -0.13
C THR A 86 -0.87 15.54 1.15
N ASP A 87 0.42 15.89 1.04
CA ASP A 87 1.28 16.11 2.20
C ASP A 87 0.75 17.20 3.14
N LYS A 88 0.32 18.35 2.59
CA LYS A 88 -0.24 19.44 3.39
C LYS A 88 -1.45 18.98 4.23
N ILE A 89 -2.25 18.06 3.70
CA ILE A 89 -3.40 17.51 4.42
C ILE A 89 -2.93 16.56 5.52
N ILE A 90 -2.01 15.64 5.21
CA ILE A 90 -1.47 14.70 6.20
C ILE A 90 -0.78 15.44 7.35
N ASP A 91 0.04 16.44 7.06
CA ASP A 91 0.73 17.25 8.08
C ASP A 91 -0.29 17.97 8.99
N LYS A 92 -1.40 18.45 8.42
CA LYS A 92 -2.52 19.05 9.19
C LYS A 92 -3.19 18.02 10.10
N ILE A 93 -3.41 16.78 9.64
CA ILE A 93 -3.97 15.69 10.46
C ILE A 93 -3.07 15.41 11.67
N TYR A 94 -1.78 15.19 11.46
CA TYR A 94 -0.83 14.93 12.53
C TYR A 94 -0.74 16.11 13.52
N LYS A 95 -0.67 17.34 13.01
CA LYS A 95 -0.71 18.56 13.83
C LYS A 95 -1.96 18.63 14.70
N LYS A 96 -3.16 18.41 14.14
CA LYS A 96 -4.42 18.39 14.89
C LYS A 96 -4.53 17.22 15.87
N ALA A 97 -3.86 16.11 15.59
CA ALA A 97 -3.77 14.99 16.50
C ALA A 97 -2.86 15.25 17.71
N GLY A 98 -2.01 16.30 17.65
CA GLY A 98 -0.97 16.56 18.65
C GLY A 98 0.17 15.55 18.58
N ILE A 99 0.38 14.92 17.42
CA ILE A 99 1.35 13.84 17.22
C ILE A 99 2.31 14.25 16.11
N GLN A 100 3.62 14.14 16.35
CA GLN A 100 4.61 14.36 15.31
C GLN A 100 4.48 13.28 14.24
N ARG A 101 4.43 13.70 12.96
CA ARG A 101 4.43 12.76 11.84
C ARG A 101 5.75 11.97 11.86
N PRO A 102 5.71 10.64 12.08
CA PRO A 102 6.94 9.88 12.33
C PRO A 102 7.79 9.71 11.07
N THR A 103 7.16 9.71 9.89
CA THR A 103 7.84 9.56 8.60
C THR A 103 6.92 9.99 7.44
N LYS A 104 7.52 10.26 6.28
CA LYS A 104 6.81 10.45 5.01
C LYS A 104 6.92 9.19 4.16
N LEU A 105 5.78 8.53 3.95
CA LEU A 105 5.66 7.34 3.11
C LEU A 105 4.79 7.67 1.90
N PHE A 106 5.21 7.24 0.72
CA PHE A 106 4.47 7.43 -0.53
C PHE A 106 4.24 6.09 -1.21
N ARG A 107 3.06 5.90 -1.79
CA ARG A 107 2.79 4.84 -2.75
C ARG A 107 2.10 5.43 -3.97
N PHE A 108 2.62 5.08 -5.14
CA PHE A 108 2.02 5.50 -6.40
C PHE A 108 0.64 4.84 -6.60
N PRO A 109 -0.39 5.60 -7.00
CA PRO A 109 -1.61 5.04 -7.57
C PRO A 109 -1.29 4.01 -8.65
N TYR A 110 -2.00 2.88 -8.63
CA TYR A 110 -1.80 1.76 -9.56
C TYR A 110 -0.38 1.18 -9.57
N LEU A 111 0.49 1.58 -8.62
CA LEU A 111 1.94 1.35 -8.63
C LEU A 111 2.69 1.95 -9.84
N ASP A 112 2.02 2.82 -10.61
CA ASP A 112 2.61 3.49 -11.76
C ASP A 112 3.58 4.59 -11.31
N LYS A 113 4.87 4.30 -11.45
CA LYS A 113 5.96 5.21 -11.02
C LYS A 113 6.19 6.38 -11.98
N GLY A 114 5.33 6.58 -12.97
CA GLY A 114 5.40 7.65 -13.96
C GLY A 114 6.50 7.48 -15.01
N GLY A 115 7.08 6.28 -15.07
CA GLY A 115 8.19 5.94 -15.96
C GLY A 115 7.74 5.30 -17.27
N HIS A 116 6.48 5.44 -17.67
CA HIS A 116 5.91 5.00 -18.95
C HIS A 116 5.43 6.22 -19.76
N GLU A 117 5.14 6.01 -21.04
CA GLU A 117 4.67 7.09 -21.92
C GLU A 117 3.28 7.61 -21.52
N ASN A 118 2.40 6.68 -21.15
CA ASN A 118 1.03 6.89 -20.71
C ASN A 118 0.53 5.62 -19.99
N SER A 119 -0.66 5.68 -19.42
CA SER A 119 -1.30 4.60 -18.65
C SER A 119 -1.53 3.36 -19.50
N LYS A 120 -1.92 3.51 -20.78
CA LYS A 120 -2.07 2.36 -21.69
C LYS A 120 -0.76 1.60 -21.88
N ALA A 121 0.36 2.32 -22.05
CA ALA A 121 1.68 1.70 -22.15
C ALA A 121 2.10 1.04 -20.82
N TYR A 122 1.74 1.65 -19.68
CA TYR A 122 1.94 1.07 -18.36
C TYR A 122 1.16 -0.24 -18.18
N GLU A 123 -0.13 -0.25 -18.45
CA GLU A 123 -1.00 -1.42 -18.28
C GLU A 123 -0.57 -2.60 -19.16
N ASN A 124 -0.07 -2.32 -20.37
CA ASN A 124 0.47 -3.36 -21.24
C ASN A 124 1.81 -3.93 -20.74
N ASN A 125 2.55 -3.22 -19.87
CA ASN A 125 3.85 -3.67 -19.39
C ASN A 125 4.28 -3.04 -18.06
N TRP A 126 3.59 -3.40 -16.98
CA TRP A 126 3.71 -2.82 -15.62
C TRP A 126 5.14 -2.58 -15.10
N LEU A 127 6.13 -3.37 -15.53
CA LEU A 127 7.49 -3.34 -14.99
C LEU A 127 8.59 -2.99 -16.02
N LYS A 128 8.23 -2.66 -17.27
CA LYS A 128 9.20 -2.27 -18.30
C LYS A 128 9.20 -0.75 -18.51
N TYR A 129 9.98 -0.06 -17.68
CA TYR A 129 10.03 1.41 -17.66
C TYR A 129 10.41 2.05 -19.02
N ALA A 130 9.47 2.73 -19.67
CA ALA A 130 9.69 3.60 -20.83
C ALA A 130 9.64 5.11 -20.44
N LYS A 131 10.82 5.74 -20.29
CA LYS A 131 11.12 7.11 -19.75
C LYS A 131 11.60 7.14 -18.29
N LEU A 132 12.73 6.48 -18.02
CA LEU A 132 13.43 6.50 -16.72
C LEU A 132 13.65 7.90 -16.13
N ASN A 133 13.86 8.92 -16.98
CA ASN A 133 14.10 10.30 -16.54
C ASN A 133 12.93 10.87 -15.71
N LYS A 134 11.67 10.61 -16.10
CA LYS A 134 10.51 11.12 -15.34
C LYS A 134 10.38 10.43 -13.99
N LYS A 135 10.52 9.10 -13.94
CA LYS A 135 10.60 8.34 -12.68
C LYS A 135 11.69 8.93 -11.78
N GLN A 136 12.91 9.10 -12.29
CA GLN A 136 14.05 9.64 -11.53
C GLN A 136 13.77 11.03 -10.97
N LYS A 137 13.16 11.93 -11.75
CA LYS A 137 12.75 13.26 -11.27
C LYS A 137 11.73 13.18 -10.13
N ILE A 138 10.74 12.29 -10.24
CA ILE A 138 9.76 12.09 -9.15
C ILE A 138 10.44 11.52 -7.90
N GLN A 139 11.34 10.54 -8.07
CA GLN A 139 12.10 9.97 -6.96
C GLN A 139 13.02 10.98 -6.28
N GLY A 140 13.69 11.83 -7.06
CA GLY A 140 14.50 12.94 -6.53
C GLY A 140 13.64 13.93 -5.74
N PHE A 141 12.49 14.29 -6.29
CA PHE A 141 11.55 15.17 -5.60
C PHE A 141 10.96 14.58 -4.30
N LEU A 142 10.64 13.29 -4.28
CA LEU A 142 10.26 12.59 -3.05
C LEU A 142 11.39 12.69 -2.02
N LYS A 143 12.64 12.45 -2.41
CA LYS A 143 13.80 12.59 -1.53
C LYS A 143 13.95 14.01 -0.98
N GLU A 144 13.84 15.03 -1.83
CA GLU A 144 13.89 16.45 -1.44
C GLU A 144 12.81 16.82 -0.41
N LEU A 145 11.62 16.22 -0.51
CA LEU A 145 10.53 16.41 0.45
C LEU A 145 10.73 15.63 1.76
N GLY A 146 11.78 14.83 1.88
CA GLY A 146 12.09 14.01 3.06
C GLY A 146 11.41 12.65 3.08
N TYR A 147 10.93 12.14 1.94
CA TYR A 147 10.51 10.75 1.84
C TYR A 147 11.72 9.83 1.84
N ALA A 148 11.60 8.70 2.51
CA ALA A 148 12.64 7.68 2.57
C ALA A 148 12.02 6.29 2.60
N GLN A 149 12.68 5.33 1.95
CA GLN A 149 12.32 3.92 2.06
C GLN A 149 12.47 3.47 3.52
N PRO A 150 11.40 3.02 4.18
CA PRO A 150 11.54 2.45 5.51
C PRO A 150 12.20 1.07 5.42
N ASN A 151 12.86 0.65 6.49
CA ASN A 151 13.56 -0.62 6.53
C ASN A 151 12.57 -1.77 6.82
N PHE A 152 12.16 -2.43 5.74
CA PHE A 152 11.45 -3.70 5.77
C PHE A 152 12.44 -4.85 5.96
N LYS A 153 12.37 -5.52 7.11
CA LYS A 153 13.30 -6.62 7.43
C LYS A 153 12.95 -7.89 6.66
N CYS A 154 13.98 -8.58 6.21
CA CYS A 154 13.91 -9.93 5.65
C CYS A 154 13.07 -10.06 4.37
N ILE A 155 12.99 -9.03 3.52
CA ILE A 155 12.46 -9.20 2.16
C ILE A 155 13.57 -9.78 1.28
N THR A 156 13.41 -11.03 0.83
CA THR A 156 14.45 -11.79 0.11
C THR A 156 14.02 -12.26 -1.28
N LEU A 157 12.81 -11.89 -1.72
CA LEU A 157 12.25 -12.24 -3.03
C LEU A 157 13.17 -11.80 -4.18
N LYS A 158 13.53 -12.72 -5.08
CA LYS A 158 14.51 -12.45 -6.13
C LYS A 158 14.02 -11.42 -7.12
N TRP A 159 12.77 -11.54 -7.58
CA TRP A 159 12.18 -10.56 -8.50
C TRP A 159 12.16 -9.14 -7.91
N PHE A 160 11.81 -9.01 -6.63
CA PHE A 160 11.72 -7.71 -5.95
C PHE A 160 13.10 -7.04 -5.81
N ASN A 161 14.11 -7.84 -5.47
CA ASN A 161 15.50 -7.40 -5.40
C ASN A 161 16.08 -7.04 -6.77
N LYS A 162 15.79 -7.83 -7.81
CA LYS A 162 16.23 -7.59 -9.20
C LYS A 162 15.73 -6.24 -9.73
N LEU A 163 14.49 -5.88 -9.39
CA LEU A 163 13.88 -4.60 -9.75
C LEU A 163 14.34 -3.42 -8.87
N LYS A 164 15.16 -3.69 -7.84
CA LYS A 164 15.70 -2.70 -6.90
C LYS A 164 14.59 -1.86 -6.23
N LEU A 165 13.44 -2.47 -5.94
CA LEU A 165 12.26 -1.75 -5.45
C LEU A 165 12.46 -1.13 -4.07
N LEU A 166 13.35 -1.68 -3.23
CA LEU A 166 13.75 -1.11 -1.93
C LEU A 166 14.78 0.04 -2.03
N LYS A 167 15.16 0.45 -3.24
CA LYS A 167 16.12 1.56 -3.46
C LYS A 167 15.44 2.86 -3.83
N ASP A 168 14.15 2.82 -4.15
CA ASP A 168 13.36 4.02 -4.46
C ASP A 168 12.87 4.67 -3.15
N ASN A 169 12.31 5.88 -3.19
CA ASN A 169 11.79 6.60 -2.02
C ASN A 169 10.29 6.36 -1.77
N ASP A 170 9.62 5.64 -2.66
CA ASP A 170 8.25 5.14 -2.49
C ASP A 170 8.21 3.70 -1.95
N ILE A 171 7.02 3.23 -1.61
CA ILE A 171 6.79 1.87 -1.11
C ILE A 171 6.04 1.06 -2.17
N PHE A 172 6.71 0.05 -2.71
CA PHE A 172 6.08 -1.00 -3.52
C PHE A 172 5.52 -2.14 -2.63
N MET A 173 4.78 -3.07 -3.21
CA MET A 173 4.25 -4.26 -2.52
C MET A 173 4.99 -5.53 -2.92
N THR A 174 4.94 -6.56 -2.07
CA THR A 174 5.43 -7.91 -2.46
C THR A 174 4.29 -8.90 -2.67
N PHE A 175 3.11 -8.59 -2.14
CA PHE A 175 1.89 -9.36 -2.30
C PHE A 175 0.69 -8.42 -2.49
N ASP A 176 -0.06 -8.64 -3.56
CA ASP A 176 -1.34 -8.00 -3.83
C ASP A 176 -2.46 -9.02 -3.68
N GLN A 177 -3.39 -8.72 -2.79
CA GLN A 177 -4.57 -9.53 -2.55
C GLN A 177 -5.57 -9.47 -3.70
N MET A 178 -5.54 -8.40 -4.51
CA MET A 178 -6.36 -8.22 -5.71
C MET A 178 -7.88 -8.21 -5.44
N GLU A 179 -8.29 -7.86 -4.23
CA GLU A 179 -9.70 -7.86 -3.83
C GLU A 179 -10.54 -6.79 -4.55
N TYR A 180 -9.90 -5.79 -5.16
CA TYR A 180 -10.57 -4.79 -5.99
C TYR A 180 -11.34 -5.38 -7.18
N TRP A 181 -10.98 -6.58 -7.62
CA TRP A 181 -11.68 -7.30 -8.69
C TRP A 181 -13.00 -7.95 -8.29
N LEU A 182 -13.37 -7.95 -7.00
CA LEU A 182 -14.62 -8.54 -6.54
C LEU A 182 -15.81 -8.00 -7.34
N ASP A 183 -16.65 -8.91 -7.84
CA ASP A 183 -17.86 -8.62 -8.64
C ASP A 183 -17.61 -7.93 -10.00
N ASP A 184 -16.36 -7.80 -10.46
CA ASP A 184 -16.04 -7.26 -11.78
C ASP A 184 -16.07 -8.37 -12.86
N ALA A 185 -16.92 -8.21 -13.88
CA ALA A 185 -17.06 -9.17 -14.96
C ALA A 185 -15.78 -9.37 -15.81
N HIS A 186 -14.88 -8.39 -15.80
CA HIS A 186 -13.59 -8.41 -16.50
C HIS A 186 -12.43 -8.90 -15.63
N ALA A 187 -12.71 -9.28 -14.38
CA ALA A 187 -11.68 -9.75 -13.45
C ALA A 187 -10.88 -10.92 -14.04
N PRO A 188 -9.53 -10.82 -14.07
CA PRO A 188 -8.71 -11.90 -14.56
C PRO A 188 -8.70 -13.06 -13.57
N TYR A 189 -8.38 -14.27 -14.06
CA TYR A 189 -8.14 -15.46 -13.21
C TYR A 189 -9.30 -15.86 -12.27
N GLY A 190 -10.53 -15.43 -12.59
CA GLY A 190 -11.71 -15.69 -11.74
C GLY A 190 -11.79 -14.81 -10.49
N LEU A 191 -11.03 -13.72 -10.42
CA LEU A 191 -10.97 -12.82 -9.25
C LEU A 191 -12.25 -12.02 -9.02
N SER A 192 -13.27 -12.18 -9.85
CA SER A 192 -14.62 -11.69 -9.59
C SER A 192 -15.28 -12.37 -8.38
N LYS A 193 -14.77 -13.54 -7.96
CA LYS A 193 -15.36 -14.34 -6.89
C LYS A 193 -14.61 -14.19 -5.58
N GLU A 194 -15.35 -13.97 -4.49
CA GLU A 194 -14.81 -13.90 -3.13
C GLU A 194 -13.92 -15.11 -2.80
N LYS A 195 -14.39 -16.33 -3.12
CA LYS A 195 -13.62 -17.57 -2.86
C LYS A 195 -12.24 -17.51 -3.51
N THR A 196 -12.17 -17.11 -4.77
CA THR A 196 -10.92 -17.09 -5.54
C THR A 196 -9.95 -16.03 -5.00
N ILE A 197 -10.45 -14.84 -4.64
CA ILE A 197 -9.65 -13.84 -3.92
C ILE A 197 -9.11 -14.43 -2.61
N MET A 198 -9.98 -15.04 -1.80
CA MET A 198 -9.58 -15.61 -0.50
C MET A 198 -8.58 -16.77 -0.63
N ASP A 199 -8.67 -17.60 -1.67
CA ASP A 199 -7.77 -18.73 -1.91
C ASP A 199 -6.34 -18.27 -2.24
N ARG A 200 -6.15 -17.07 -2.79
CA ARG A 200 -4.81 -16.50 -3.04
C ARG A 200 -3.93 -16.41 -1.80
N ILE A 201 -4.53 -16.26 -0.63
CA ILE A 201 -3.81 -16.20 0.66
C ILE A 201 -3.09 -17.52 0.96
N ASP A 202 -3.57 -18.64 0.39
CA ASP A 202 -3.01 -19.97 0.59
C ASP A 202 -2.06 -20.41 -0.55
N GLU A 203 -1.89 -19.58 -1.58
CA GLU A 203 -0.93 -19.83 -2.65
C GLU A 203 0.54 -19.67 -2.19
N ASP A 204 1.45 -20.34 -2.89
CA ASP A 204 2.88 -20.31 -2.58
C ASP A 204 3.76 -20.24 -3.84
N TYR A 205 3.59 -19.18 -4.63
CA TYR A 205 4.38 -18.87 -5.82
C TYR A 205 5.17 -17.58 -5.61
N PRO A 206 6.26 -17.60 -4.81
CA PRO A 206 6.96 -16.38 -4.37
C PRO A 206 7.55 -15.56 -5.52
N GLU A 207 8.01 -16.20 -6.59
CA GLU A 207 8.55 -15.50 -7.77
C GLU A 207 7.48 -14.87 -8.67
N GLN A 208 6.20 -15.08 -8.33
CA GLN A 208 5.05 -14.46 -9.00
C GLN A 208 4.28 -13.52 -8.06
N GLY A 209 4.89 -13.10 -6.94
CA GLY A 209 4.26 -12.20 -5.96
C GLY A 209 3.17 -12.84 -5.10
N ARG A 210 3.15 -14.18 -5.01
CA ARG A 210 2.14 -14.96 -4.25
C ARG A 210 2.86 -15.74 -3.14
N SER A 211 3.58 -15.00 -2.31
CA SER A 211 4.61 -15.50 -1.38
C SER A 211 4.13 -15.74 0.05
N LEU A 212 2.86 -15.54 0.39
CA LEU A 212 2.43 -15.51 1.80
C LEU A 212 2.68 -16.81 2.60
N ASN A 213 2.88 -17.94 1.93
CA ASN A 213 3.22 -19.21 2.59
C ASN A 213 4.72 -19.53 2.58
N TYR A 214 5.52 -18.73 1.85
CA TYR A 214 6.96 -18.87 1.73
C TYR A 214 7.71 -18.28 2.94
N GLN A 215 8.21 -19.14 3.83
CA GLN A 215 8.77 -18.73 5.13
C GLN A 215 10.12 -17.99 5.08
N LYS A 216 10.82 -18.03 3.94
CA LYS A 216 12.18 -17.45 3.81
C LYS A 216 12.20 -15.93 3.59
N THR A 217 11.03 -15.30 3.51
CA THR A 217 10.87 -13.86 3.30
C THR A 217 9.73 -13.30 4.14
N SER A 218 9.85 -12.03 4.53
CA SER A 218 8.73 -11.20 4.92
C SER A 218 8.01 -10.66 3.68
N ASP A 219 6.78 -10.15 3.88
CA ASP A 219 6.00 -9.54 2.80
C ASP A 219 5.41 -8.17 3.17
N ILE A 220 5.35 -7.27 2.19
CA ILE A 220 4.56 -6.04 2.21
C ILE A 220 3.25 -6.36 1.53
N ILE A 221 2.21 -6.56 2.34
CA ILE A 221 0.86 -6.89 1.88
C ILE A 221 0.15 -5.62 1.48
N MET A 222 -0.40 -5.59 0.26
CA MET A 222 -1.31 -4.57 -0.21
C MET A 222 -2.73 -5.12 -0.23
N ILE A 223 -3.61 -4.41 0.47
CA ILE A 223 -5.07 -4.47 0.34
C ILE A 223 -5.58 -3.03 0.23
N HIS A 224 -6.88 -2.83 0.11
CA HIS A 224 -7.48 -1.53 -0.18
C HIS A 224 -8.66 -1.25 0.75
N ASP A 225 -8.82 0.02 1.09
CA ASP A 225 -10.02 0.57 1.70
C ASP A 225 -10.95 1.07 0.59
N MET A 226 -11.84 0.21 0.11
CA MET A 226 -12.87 0.53 -0.90
C MET A 226 -14.27 0.14 -0.45
N GLU A 227 -15.27 0.84 -0.97
CA GLU A 227 -16.66 0.65 -0.55
C GLU A 227 -17.21 -0.72 -0.94
N HIS A 228 -16.95 -1.19 -2.17
CA HIS A 228 -17.47 -2.47 -2.65
C HIS A 228 -16.80 -3.68 -1.96
N THR A 229 -15.55 -3.55 -1.50
CA THR A 229 -14.82 -4.63 -0.82
C THR A 229 -14.89 -4.57 0.71
N ASN A 230 -15.72 -3.68 1.28
CA ASN A 230 -15.80 -3.45 2.73
C ASN A 230 -16.00 -4.73 3.57
N LYS A 231 -16.93 -5.59 3.16
CA LYS A 231 -17.17 -6.87 3.87
C LYS A 231 -15.98 -7.82 3.74
N LEU A 232 -15.34 -7.81 2.57
CA LEU A 232 -14.20 -8.68 2.27
C LEU A 232 -12.95 -8.27 3.04
N PHE A 233 -12.73 -6.98 3.27
CA PHE A 233 -11.65 -6.46 4.12
C PHE A 233 -11.53 -7.21 5.45
N PHE A 234 -12.62 -7.31 6.20
CA PHE A 234 -12.62 -8.00 7.50
C PHE A 234 -12.38 -9.51 7.38
N LYS A 235 -12.87 -10.14 6.30
CA LYS A 235 -12.65 -11.57 6.04
C LYS A 235 -11.19 -11.86 5.73
N ILE A 236 -10.55 -11.02 4.89
CA ILE A 236 -9.13 -11.10 4.55
C ILE A 236 -8.27 -11.00 5.82
N ILE A 237 -8.47 -9.96 6.64
CA ILE A 237 -7.69 -9.79 7.86
C ILE A 237 -7.92 -10.96 8.84
N LYS A 238 -9.15 -11.44 8.99
CA LYS A 238 -9.44 -12.65 9.81
C LYS A 238 -8.67 -13.88 9.30
N LYS A 239 -8.54 -14.05 7.98
CA LYS A 239 -7.74 -15.14 7.41
C LYS A 239 -6.25 -14.96 7.72
N TYR A 240 -5.70 -13.76 7.58
CA TYR A 240 -4.31 -13.48 7.99
C TYR A 240 -4.06 -13.76 9.48
N ILE A 241 -5.01 -13.43 10.37
CA ILE A 241 -4.93 -13.78 11.79
C ILE A 241 -4.91 -15.31 11.98
N LYS A 242 -5.81 -16.05 11.29
CA LYS A 242 -5.83 -17.53 11.33
C LYS A 242 -4.53 -18.16 10.83
N LYS A 243 -3.85 -17.51 9.88
CA LYS A 243 -2.52 -17.90 9.38
C LYS A 243 -1.39 -17.64 10.39
N ARG A 244 -1.68 -17.01 11.53
CA ARG A 244 -0.71 -16.67 12.59
C ARG A 244 0.44 -15.79 12.10
N PHE A 245 0.16 -14.90 11.13
CA PHE A 245 1.16 -13.92 10.71
C PHE A 245 1.51 -12.95 11.84
N ILE A 246 2.78 -12.57 11.92
CA ILE A 246 3.27 -11.53 12.82
C ILE A 246 3.25 -10.21 12.07
N PHE A 247 2.27 -9.37 12.37
CA PHE A 247 2.17 -8.03 11.82
C PHE A 247 3.19 -7.09 12.47
N LYS A 248 3.93 -6.33 11.66
CA LYS A 248 4.87 -5.30 12.14
C LYS A 248 4.75 -4.03 11.31
N LEU A 249 5.15 -2.90 11.89
CA LEU A 249 5.58 -1.74 11.12
C LEU A 249 7.05 -1.92 10.71
N PRO A 250 7.47 -1.39 9.54
CA PRO A 250 8.89 -1.30 9.22
C PRO A 250 9.59 -0.31 10.15
N LYS A 251 10.93 -0.35 10.20
CA LYS A 251 11.68 0.66 10.94
C LYS A 251 11.78 1.94 10.11
N PHE A 252 11.42 3.06 10.71
CA PHE A 252 11.61 4.39 10.12
C PHE A 252 13.02 4.90 10.43
N ASN A 253 13.61 5.64 9.50
CA ASN A 253 14.91 6.29 9.67
C ASN A 253 14.73 7.69 10.25
#